data_AF-A0A7W0KR83-F1
#
_entry.id   AF-A0A7W0KR83-F1
#
_cell.length_a   1.000
_cell.length_b   1.000
_cell.length_c   1.000
_cell.angle_alpha   90.00
_cell.angle_beta   90.00
_cell.angle_gamma   90.00
#
_symmetry.space_group_name_H-M   'P 1'
#
loop_
_entity.id
_entity.type
_entity.pdbx_description
1 polymer ?
#
loop_
_entity_poly.entity_id
_entity_poly.type
_entity_poly.pdbx_seq_one_letter_code
_entity_poly.pdbx_strand_id
1 'polypeptide(L)'
;MAIHEAAPEWFRPAIVMGAGLGLRQAEVSGLTADRIDWLGERTVRIDRQWASQHGAWEFAPPKTSASYRAIPAAQVVLDELARHVDGREGFVLHRDGEPVGYNTFGNHWRASVKRAGLEPMRFHTLRHHFASALISAGCSVKAVQKALGHESAATTLDTYGHLWPGDEDRIRAAIQEAFDPAEDWLRTAEGGPAT
;
A
#
# COMPACT_ATOMS: atom_id res chain seq x y z
N MET A 1 -4.46 -13.98 9.25
CA MET A 1 -3.66 -14.40 8.06
C MET A 1 -2.61 -15.38 8.56
N ALA A 2 -2.50 -16.58 7.99
CA ALA A 2 -1.68 -17.67 8.55
C ALA A 2 -0.25 -17.25 8.93
N ILE A 3 0.44 -16.47 8.08
CA ILE A 3 1.81 -16.01 8.37
C ILE A 3 1.88 -14.99 9.51
N HIS A 4 0.85 -14.16 9.69
CA HIS A 4 0.75 -13.21 10.80
C HIS A 4 0.64 -13.93 12.14
N GLU A 5 -0.24 -14.92 12.23
CA GLU A 5 -0.43 -15.75 13.43
C GLU A 5 0.83 -16.58 13.73
N ALA A 6 1.47 -17.10 12.67
CA ALA A 6 2.71 -17.84 12.77
C ALA A 6 3.95 -16.97 13.02
N ALA A 7 3.91 -15.65 12.93
CA ALA A 7 5.08 -14.84 13.27
C ALA A 7 5.23 -14.66 14.79
N PRO A 8 6.45 -14.52 15.31
CA PRO A 8 6.67 -13.99 16.66
C PRO A 8 5.96 -12.64 16.80
N GLU A 9 5.39 -12.37 17.99
CA GLU A 9 4.58 -11.17 18.24
C GLU A 9 5.30 -9.88 17.83
N TRP A 10 6.54 -9.69 18.26
CA TRP A 10 7.35 -8.51 17.90
C TRP A 10 7.59 -8.35 16.39
N PHE A 11 7.45 -9.42 15.59
CA PHE A 11 7.66 -9.40 14.14
C PHE A 11 6.35 -9.22 13.35
N ARG A 12 5.18 -9.34 13.99
CA ARG A 12 3.87 -9.14 13.36
C ARG A 12 3.70 -7.77 12.68
N PRO A 13 4.24 -6.65 13.20
CA PRO A 13 4.20 -5.36 12.50
C PRO A 13 4.75 -5.42 11.08
N ALA A 14 5.81 -6.21 10.85
CA ALA A 14 6.41 -6.36 9.53
C ALA A 14 5.39 -6.89 8.51
N ILE A 15 4.58 -7.85 8.94
CA ILE A 15 3.57 -8.49 8.09
C ILE A 15 2.42 -7.53 7.82
N VAL A 16 1.96 -6.82 8.85
CA VAL A 16 0.89 -5.81 8.75
C VAL A 16 1.31 -4.67 7.81
N MET A 17 2.52 -4.14 7.96
CA MET A 17 3.06 -3.12 7.06
C MET A 17 3.24 -3.62 5.62
N GLY A 18 3.71 -4.87 5.45
CA GLY A 18 3.87 -5.45 4.11
C GLY A 18 2.52 -5.66 3.40
N ALA A 19 1.55 -6.25 4.09
CA ALA A 19 0.26 -6.65 3.51
C ALA A 19 -0.77 -5.50 3.45
N GLY A 20 -0.77 -4.62 4.46
CA GLY A 20 -1.74 -3.54 4.60
C GLY A 20 -1.29 -2.20 4.04
N LEU A 21 0.02 -2.01 3.81
CA LEU A 21 0.60 -0.76 3.30
C LEU A 21 1.54 -0.97 2.10
N GLY A 22 1.82 -2.22 1.71
CA GLY A 22 2.69 -2.52 0.57
C GLY A 22 4.15 -2.08 0.73
N LEU A 23 4.63 -1.95 1.98
CA LEU A 23 5.98 -1.43 2.23
C LEU A 23 7.09 -2.40 1.79
N ARG A 24 8.20 -1.84 1.32
CA ARG A 24 9.44 -2.60 1.06
C ARG A 24 10.13 -2.93 2.39
N GLN A 25 10.93 -3.99 2.43
CA GLN A 25 11.63 -4.42 3.65
C GLN A 25 12.40 -3.28 4.34
N ALA A 26 13.15 -2.46 3.59
CA ALA A 26 13.90 -1.35 4.17
C ALA A 26 13.00 -0.21 4.69
N GLU A 27 11.82 -0.02 4.08
CA GLU A 27 10.81 0.93 4.56
C GLU A 27 10.18 0.41 5.86
N VAL A 28 9.90 -0.89 5.95
CA VAL A 28 9.39 -1.56 7.16
C VAL A 28 10.37 -1.44 8.32
N SER A 29 11.65 -1.72 8.08
CA SER A 29 12.71 -1.57 9.09
C SER A 29 12.93 -0.11 9.53
N GLY A 30 12.54 0.86 8.70
CA GLY A 30 12.72 2.30 8.97
C GLY A 30 11.44 3.03 9.41
N LEU A 31 10.28 2.35 9.46
CA LEU A 31 9.05 3.01 9.84
C LEU A 31 9.06 3.30 11.33
N THR A 32 8.65 4.53 11.66
CA THR A 32 8.69 5.11 13.00
C THR A 32 7.31 5.70 13.30
N ALA A 33 6.91 5.69 14.56
CA ALA A 33 5.54 6.05 14.97
C ALA A 33 5.19 7.53 14.67
N ASP A 34 6.20 8.41 14.59
CA ASP A 34 6.08 9.82 14.20
C ASP A 34 5.80 10.04 12.69
N ARG A 35 5.76 8.95 11.91
CA ARG A 35 5.36 8.96 10.49
C ARG A 35 3.94 8.45 10.25
N ILE A 36 3.23 8.09 11.32
CA ILE A 36 1.87 7.61 11.27
C ILE A 36 0.97 8.70 11.83
N ASP A 37 0.03 9.16 11.02
CA ASP A 37 -1.10 9.94 11.50
C ASP A 37 -2.13 8.99 12.09
N TRP A 38 -2.17 8.89 13.42
CA TRP A 38 -3.01 7.94 14.14
C TRP A 38 -4.49 8.35 14.23
N LEU A 39 -4.80 9.63 14.05
CA LEU A 39 -6.14 10.18 14.36
C LEU A 39 -6.75 11.02 13.25
N GLY A 40 -5.94 11.76 12.48
CA GLY A 40 -6.43 12.68 11.45
C GLY A 40 -6.85 11.97 10.17
N GLU A 41 -6.11 12.21 9.10
CA GLU A 41 -6.33 11.63 7.77
C GLU A 41 -5.98 10.14 7.70
N ARG A 42 -5.41 9.57 8.78
CA ARG A 42 -5.02 8.15 8.87
C ARG A 42 -4.08 7.75 7.75
N THR A 43 -2.97 8.46 7.68
CA THR A 43 -1.95 8.27 6.64
C THR A 43 -0.61 7.84 7.22
N VAL A 44 0.08 6.97 6.48
CA VAL A 44 1.46 6.55 6.79
C VAL A 44 2.38 7.19 5.78
N ARG A 45 3.28 8.05 6.26
CA ARG A 45 4.24 8.78 5.43
C ARG A 45 5.52 7.98 5.25
N ILE A 46 5.89 7.74 3.99
CA ILE A 46 7.12 7.09 3.59
C ILE A 46 8.04 8.16 2.98
N ASP A 47 9.04 8.56 3.76
CA ASP A 47 10.04 9.58 3.41
C ASP A 47 11.49 9.13 3.67
N ARG A 48 11.67 7.93 4.24
CA ARG A 48 12.96 7.35 4.61
C ARG A 48 12.90 5.82 4.62
N GLN A 49 14.06 5.19 4.65
CA GLN A 49 14.24 3.74 4.79
C GLN A 49 15.45 3.45 5.67
N TRP A 50 15.46 2.31 6.34
CA TRP A 50 16.63 1.83 7.07
C TRP A 50 17.51 0.99 6.14
N ALA A 51 18.70 1.51 5.82
CA ALA A 51 19.58 0.89 4.83
C ALA A 51 21.04 0.98 5.26
N SER A 52 21.84 0.04 4.77
CA SER A 52 23.30 0.11 4.90
C SER A 52 23.85 1.10 3.87
N GLN A 53 24.47 2.17 4.34
CA GLN A 53 25.17 3.18 3.55
C GLN A 53 26.64 3.20 3.95
N HIS A 54 27.55 3.00 3.00
CA HIS A 54 29.01 2.99 3.23
C HIS A 54 29.48 2.10 4.40
N GLY A 55 28.77 1.00 4.68
CA GLY A 55 29.09 0.07 5.77
C GLY A 55 28.45 0.40 7.13
N ALA A 56 27.71 1.50 7.25
CA ALA A 56 26.93 1.87 8.43
C ALA A 56 25.43 1.73 8.18
N TRP A 57 24.66 1.31 9.18
CA TRP A 57 23.20 1.29 9.13
C TRP A 57 22.64 2.62 9.60
N GLU A 58 21.93 3.32 8.72
CA GLU A 58 21.36 4.63 9.02
C GLU A 58 20.06 4.86 8.24
N PHE A 59 19.36 5.94 8.61
CA PHE A 59 18.25 6.43 7.80
C PHE A 59 18.78 6.97 6.48
N ALA A 60 18.29 6.40 5.39
CA ALA A 60 18.58 6.84 4.04
C ALA A 60 17.32 7.40 3.38
N PRO A 61 17.45 8.35 2.44
CA PRO A 61 16.34 8.74 1.59
C PRO A 61 15.86 7.54 0.75
N PRO A 62 14.58 7.50 0.35
CA PRO A 62 14.09 6.57 -0.66
C PRO A 62 14.88 6.68 -1.97
N LYS A 63 15.01 5.56 -2.68
CA LYS A 63 15.86 5.45 -3.88
C LYS A 63 15.41 6.34 -5.05
N THR A 64 14.12 6.68 -5.10
CA THR A 64 13.54 7.49 -6.18
C THR A 64 12.57 8.51 -5.60
N SER A 65 12.35 9.61 -6.32
CA SER A 65 11.37 10.65 -5.97
C SER A 65 9.96 10.07 -5.81
N ALA A 66 9.56 9.14 -6.67
CA ALA A 66 8.27 8.45 -6.60
C ALA A 66 8.09 7.56 -5.36
N SER A 67 9.17 7.22 -4.66
CA SER A 67 9.08 6.44 -3.43
C SER A 67 8.61 7.27 -2.23
N TYR A 68 8.73 8.61 -2.29
CA TYR A 68 8.15 9.53 -1.30
C TYR A 68 6.63 9.55 -1.47
N ARG A 69 5.89 9.08 -0.46
CA ARG A 69 4.44 8.94 -0.55
C ARG A 69 3.77 8.96 0.82
N ALA A 70 2.47 9.27 0.82
CA ALA A 70 1.58 9.01 1.94
C ALA A 70 0.59 7.93 1.52
N ILE A 71 0.46 6.88 2.34
CA ILE A 71 -0.44 5.75 2.09
C ILE A 71 -1.61 5.87 3.07
N PRO A 72 -2.87 5.94 2.58
CA PRO A 72 -4.04 5.83 3.45
C PRO A 72 -4.03 4.46 4.15
N ALA A 73 -4.18 4.46 5.47
CA ALA A 73 -4.18 3.27 6.31
C ALA A 73 -5.60 2.98 6.81
N ALA A 74 -6.05 1.74 6.63
CA ALA A 74 -7.30 1.28 7.22
C ALA A 74 -7.17 1.26 8.76
N GLN A 75 -8.27 1.49 9.48
CA GLN A 75 -8.26 1.49 10.94
C GLN A 75 -7.70 0.19 11.53
N VAL A 76 -8.06 -0.97 10.95
CA VAL A 76 -7.53 -2.28 11.36
C VAL A 76 -6.00 -2.37 11.25
N VAL A 77 -5.39 -1.70 10.26
CA VAL A 77 -3.92 -1.66 10.13
C VAL A 77 -3.33 -0.80 11.25
N LEU A 78 -3.92 0.36 11.51
CA LEU A 78 -3.48 1.24 12.59
C LEU A 78 -3.61 0.57 13.96
N ASP A 79 -4.73 -0.09 14.23
CA ASP A 79 -4.97 -0.79 15.49
C ASP A 79 -3.96 -1.91 15.72
N GLU A 80 -3.59 -2.67 14.67
CA GLU A 80 -2.51 -3.66 14.76
C GLU A 80 -1.15 -3.01 15.03
N LEU A 81 -0.77 -1.94 14.31
CA LEU A 81 0.51 -1.28 14.55
C LEU A 81 0.59 -0.61 15.93
N ALA A 82 -0.52 -0.07 16.43
CA ALA A 82 -0.62 0.58 17.74
C ALA A 82 -0.30 -0.37 18.90
N ARG A 83 -0.51 -1.68 18.74
CA ARG A 83 -0.15 -2.69 19.75
C ARG A 83 1.35 -2.88 19.93
N HIS A 84 2.16 -2.35 19.01
CA HIS A 84 3.59 -2.58 18.94
C HIS A 84 4.42 -1.32 19.13
N VAL A 85 3.78 -0.20 19.46
CA VAL A 85 4.45 1.06 19.76
C VAL A 85 4.05 1.52 21.16
N ASP A 86 5.03 1.82 22.00
CA ASP A 86 4.80 2.41 23.31
C ASP A 86 4.83 3.93 23.15
N GLY A 87 3.66 4.53 22.93
CA GLY A 87 3.51 5.94 22.61
C GLY A 87 3.61 6.23 21.10
N ARG A 88 4.05 7.45 20.76
CA ARG A 88 4.06 7.97 19.37
C ARG A 88 5.47 8.23 18.83
N GLU A 89 6.48 7.60 19.43
CA GLU A 89 7.89 7.74 19.06
C GLU A 89 8.54 6.37 18.88
N GLY A 90 9.73 6.33 18.25
CA GLY A 90 10.48 5.10 18.02
C GLY A 90 10.05 4.29 16.80
N PHE A 91 10.75 3.17 16.58
CA PHE A 91 10.52 2.26 15.45
C PHE A 91 9.28 1.39 15.67
N VAL A 92 8.50 1.17 14.61
CA VAL A 92 7.31 0.31 14.66
C VAL A 92 7.69 -1.18 14.67
N LEU A 93 8.77 -1.54 13.96
CA LEU A 93 9.38 -2.86 14.02
C LEU A 93 10.75 -2.74 14.68
N HIS A 94 10.90 -3.28 15.88
CA HIS A 94 12.14 -3.16 16.63
C HIS A 94 12.45 -4.39 17.48
N ARG A 95 13.70 -4.46 17.95
CA ARG A 95 14.13 -5.31 19.05
C ARG A 95 14.77 -4.40 20.08
N ASP A 96 14.15 -4.28 21.25
CA ASP A 96 14.68 -3.49 22.36
C ASP A 96 14.98 -2.03 21.97
N GLY A 97 14.02 -1.37 21.28
CA GLY A 97 14.14 -0.01 20.74
C GLY A 97 14.91 0.12 19.42
N GLU A 98 15.68 -0.89 19.01
CA GLU A 98 16.56 -0.83 17.84
C GLU A 98 15.91 -1.38 16.56
N PRO A 99 16.18 -0.79 15.38
CA PRO A 99 15.62 -1.23 14.12
C PRO A 99 16.16 -2.60 13.69
N VAL A 100 15.32 -3.35 12.97
CA VAL A 100 15.69 -4.69 12.52
C VAL A 100 16.47 -4.64 11.21
N GLY A 101 17.75 -5.02 11.27
CA GLY A 101 18.63 -5.11 10.11
C GLY A 101 18.21 -6.18 9.08
N TYR A 102 18.72 -6.05 7.84
CA TYR A 102 18.27 -6.84 6.69
C TYR A 102 18.37 -8.36 6.86
N ASN A 103 19.48 -8.87 7.40
CA ASN A 103 19.68 -10.31 7.58
C ASN A 103 18.76 -10.87 8.67
N THR A 104 18.67 -10.18 9.81
CA THR A 104 17.78 -10.55 10.92
C THR A 104 16.33 -10.60 10.45
N PHE A 105 15.89 -9.58 9.72
CA PHE A 105 14.56 -9.54 9.10
C PHE A 105 14.33 -10.76 8.21
N GLY A 106 15.24 -11.04 7.27
CA GLY A 106 15.11 -12.15 6.33
C GLY A 106 15.08 -13.52 7.01
N ASN A 107 15.80 -13.69 8.11
CA ASN A 107 15.77 -14.91 8.92
C ASN A 107 14.41 -15.12 9.59
N HIS A 108 13.87 -14.07 10.24
CA HIS A 108 12.57 -14.15 10.90
C HIS A 108 11.41 -14.28 9.92
N TRP A 109 11.50 -13.66 8.74
CA TRP A 109 10.55 -13.86 7.66
C TRP A 109 10.51 -15.34 7.23
N ARG A 110 11.66 -15.92 6.86
CA ARG A 110 11.73 -17.34 6.42
C ARG A 110 11.24 -18.30 7.51
N ALA A 111 11.59 -18.03 8.77
CA ALA A 111 11.11 -18.82 9.90
C ALA A 111 9.58 -18.72 10.06
N SER A 112 9.00 -17.54 9.86
CA SER A 112 7.54 -17.31 9.93
C SER A 112 6.81 -18.01 8.78
N VAL A 113 7.33 -17.93 7.55
CA VAL A 113 6.80 -18.68 6.38
C VAL A 113 6.79 -20.18 6.66
N LYS A 114 7.92 -20.72 7.14
CA LYS A 114 8.04 -22.15 7.48
C LYS A 114 7.06 -22.56 8.58
N ARG A 115 6.94 -21.76 9.65
CA ARG A 115 5.98 -22.01 10.75
C ARG A 115 4.53 -21.96 10.30
N ALA A 116 4.22 -21.15 9.29
CA ALA A 116 2.89 -21.07 8.69
C ALA A 116 2.57 -22.27 7.78
N GLY A 117 3.52 -23.17 7.52
CA GLY A 117 3.34 -24.29 6.60
C GLY A 117 3.20 -23.86 5.14
N LEU A 118 3.74 -22.70 4.78
CA LEU A 118 3.65 -22.14 3.42
C LEU A 118 4.91 -22.45 2.60
N GLU A 119 4.74 -22.51 1.29
CA GLU A 119 5.88 -22.57 0.35
C GLU A 119 6.83 -21.37 0.53
N PRO A 120 8.15 -21.57 0.35
CA PRO A 120 9.12 -20.50 0.46
C PRO A 120 8.77 -19.31 -0.44
N MET A 121 8.61 -18.14 0.17
CA MET A 121 8.29 -16.90 -0.53
C MET A 121 9.13 -15.74 0.01
N ARG A 122 9.25 -14.67 -0.78
CA ARG A 122 9.98 -13.46 -0.38
C ARG A 122 9.04 -12.52 0.35
N PHE A 123 9.57 -11.66 1.21
CA PHE A 123 8.77 -10.64 1.90
C PHE A 123 8.00 -9.74 0.91
N HIS A 124 8.59 -9.48 -0.25
CA HIS A 124 7.98 -8.71 -1.33
C HIS A 124 6.64 -9.29 -1.83
N THR A 125 6.36 -10.57 -1.58
CA THR A 125 5.07 -11.18 -1.88
C THR A 125 3.91 -10.51 -1.14
N LEU A 126 4.13 -9.96 0.06
CA LEU A 126 3.09 -9.19 0.77
C LEU A 126 2.73 -7.89 0.04
N ARG A 127 3.69 -7.27 -0.64
CA ARG A 127 3.43 -6.10 -1.48
C ARG A 127 2.64 -6.46 -2.73
N HIS A 128 2.92 -7.61 -3.34
CA HIS A 128 2.07 -8.13 -4.42
C HIS A 128 0.65 -8.37 -3.92
N HIS A 129 0.48 -8.97 -2.74
CA HIS A 129 -0.82 -9.14 -2.11
C HIS A 129 -1.56 -7.80 -1.92
N PHE A 130 -0.89 -6.77 -1.38
CA PHE A 130 -1.46 -5.44 -1.25
C PHE A 130 -1.91 -4.85 -2.59
N ALA A 131 -1.07 -4.95 -3.62
CA ALA A 131 -1.41 -4.49 -4.97
C ALA A 131 -2.65 -5.21 -5.52
N SER A 132 -2.67 -6.55 -5.45
CA SER A 132 -3.81 -7.35 -5.89
C SER A 132 -5.09 -6.98 -5.14
N ALA A 133 -5.02 -6.76 -3.82
CA ALA A 133 -6.19 -6.35 -3.03
C ALA A 133 -6.76 -5.01 -3.49
N LEU A 134 -5.91 -4.00 -3.75
CA LEU A 134 -6.36 -2.71 -4.27
C LEU A 134 -6.99 -2.84 -5.66
N ILE A 135 -6.40 -3.65 -6.53
CA ILE A 135 -6.92 -3.87 -7.90
C ILE A 135 -8.27 -4.57 -7.86
N SER A 136 -8.40 -5.63 -7.06
CA SER A 136 -9.66 -6.34 -6.86
C SER A 136 -10.75 -5.46 -6.25
N ALA A 137 -10.37 -4.44 -5.46
CA ALA A 137 -11.29 -3.43 -4.94
C ALA A 137 -11.66 -2.34 -5.96
N GLY A 138 -11.18 -2.44 -7.21
CA GLY A 138 -11.49 -1.49 -8.27
C GLY A 138 -10.66 -0.19 -8.23
N CYS A 139 -9.55 -0.15 -7.49
CA CYS A 139 -8.67 1.02 -7.52
C CYS A 139 -8.08 1.22 -8.93
N SER A 140 -8.00 2.49 -9.35
CA SER A 140 -7.38 2.85 -10.62
C SER A 140 -5.88 2.54 -10.61
N VAL A 141 -5.31 2.35 -11.81
CA VAL A 141 -3.87 2.17 -12.02
C VAL A 141 -3.06 3.26 -11.32
N LYS A 142 -3.51 4.52 -11.40
CA LYS A 142 -2.87 5.68 -10.76
C LYS A 142 -2.88 5.58 -9.23
N ALA A 143 -3.99 5.12 -8.64
CA ALA A 143 -4.09 4.93 -7.20
C ALA A 143 -3.12 3.84 -6.72
N VAL A 144 -3.10 2.69 -7.41
CA VAL A 144 -2.21 1.57 -7.08
C VAL A 144 -0.74 1.97 -7.28
N GLN A 145 -0.40 2.62 -8.39
CA GLN A 145 0.95 3.13 -8.66
C GLN A 145 1.42 4.06 -7.53
N LYS A 146 0.58 5.02 -7.13
CA LYS A 146 0.89 5.99 -6.06
C LYS A 146 1.07 5.30 -4.72
N ALA A 147 0.19 4.37 -4.34
CA ALA A 147 0.28 3.63 -3.08
C ALA A 147 1.55 2.77 -3.01
N LEU A 148 1.93 2.17 -4.13
CA LEU A 148 3.16 1.38 -4.25
C LEU A 148 4.41 2.26 -4.31
N GLY A 149 4.33 3.50 -4.79
CA GLY A 149 5.51 4.33 -5.04
C GLY A 149 6.31 3.84 -6.25
N HIS A 150 5.60 3.43 -7.31
CA HIS A 150 6.22 3.13 -8.60
C HIS A 150 6.46 4.43 -9.39
N GLU A 151 7.62 4.53 -10.01
CA GLU A 151 8.04 5.72 -10.76
C GLU A 151 7.16 5.96 -11.99
N SER A 152 6.69 4.90 -12.63
CA SER A 152 5.79 4.98 -13.77
C SER A 152 4.56 4.08 -13.59
N ALA A 153 3.48 4.45 -14.26
CA ALA A 153 2.31 3.58 -14.41
C ALA A 153 2.67 2.29 -15.18
N ALA A 154 3.60 2.37 -16.14
CA ALA A 154 4.10 1.22 -16.90
C ALA A 154 4.60 0.11 -15.96
N THR A 155 5.44 0.41 -14.96
CA THR A 155 5.88 -0.60 -13.98
C THR A 155 4.72 -1.31 -13.28
N THR A 156 3.63 -0.59 -13.01
CA THR A 156 2.44 -1.16 -12.38
C THR A 156 1.66 -2.04 -13.35
N LEU A 157 1.47 -1.58 -14.59
CA LEU A 157 0.77 -2.30 -15.65
C LEU A 157 1.54 -3.54 -16.12
N ASP A 158 2.86 -3.45 -16.26
CA ASP A 158 3.72 -4.58 -16.63
C ASP A 158 3.64 -5.71 -15.59
N THR A 159 3.54 -5.33 -14.31
CA THR A 159 3.49 -6.31 -13.21
C THR A 159 2.08 -6.85 -12.97
N TYR A 160 1.06 -5.99 -13.00
CA TYR A 160 -0.29 -6.30 -12.50
C TYR A 160 -1.41 -6.07 -13.51
N GLY A 161 -1.10 -5.63 -14.74
CA GLY A 161 -2.10 -5.31 -15.77
C GLY A 161 -3.09 -6.44 -16.02
N HIS A 162 -2.61 -7.68 -15.94
CA HIS A 162 -3.42 -8.90 -16.08
C HIS A 162 -4.46 -9.12 -14.95
N LEU A 163 -4.40 -8.34 -13.86
CA LEU A 163 -5.36 -8.40 -12.76
C LEU A 163 -6.53 -7.41 -12.92
N TRP A 164 -6.39 -6.39 -13.77
CA TRP A 164 -7.49 -5.47 -14.03
C TRP A 164 -8.53 -6.14 -14.93
N PRO A 165 -9.84 -6.01 -14.60
CA PRO A 165 -10.88 -6.49 -15.48
C PRO A 165 -10.85 -5.71 -16.80
N GLY A 166 -11.31 -6.35 -17.87
CA GLY A 166 -11.65 -5.64 -19.10
C GLY A 166 -12.76 -4.61 -18.84
N ASP A 167 -12.75 -3.54 -19.63
CA ASP A 167 -13.70 -2.44 -19.54
C ASP A 167 -14.67 -2.42 -20.73
N GLU A 168 -14.80 -3.50 -21.50
CA GLU A 168 -15.50 -3.50 -22.79
C GLU A 168 -16.96 -3.04 -22.66
N ASP A 169 -17.69 -3.53 -21.65
CA ASP A 169 -19.08 -3.13 -21.41
C ASP A 169 -19.19 -1.72 -20.82
N ARG A 170 -18.24 -1.33 -19.97
CA ARG A 170 -18.17 0.03 -19.43
C ARG A 170 -17.88 1.05 -20.53
N ILE A 171 -17.02 0.71 -21.48
CA ILE A 171 -16.71 1.51 -22.67
C ILE A 171 -17.96 1.65 -23.53
N ARG A 172 -18.65 0.54 -23.83
CA ARG A 172 -19.92 0.57 -24.59
C ARG A 172 -20.95 1.49 -23.92
N ALA A 173 -21.17 1.34 -22.62
CA ALA A 173 -22.12 2.14 -21.87
C ALA A 173 -21.75 3.63 -21.85
N ALA A 174 -20.48 3.96 -21.60
CA ALA A 174 -20.02 5.34 -21.55
C ALA A 174 -20.17 6.07 -22.90
N ILE A 175 -19.89 5.38 -24.02
CA ILE A 175 -20.11 5.95 -25.35
C ILE A 175 -21.60 6.05 -25.66
N GLN A 176 -22.43 5.06 -25.31
CA GLN A 176 -23.87 5.16 -25.47
C GLN A 176 -24.43 6.39 -24.75
N GLU A 177 -24.08 6.58 -23.47
CA GLU A 177 -24.51 7.72 -22.65
C GLU A 177 -24.06 9.06 -23.24
N ALA A 178 -22.81 9.16 -23.69
CA ALA A 178 -22.28 10.38 -24.28
C ALA A 178 -22.95 10.76 -25.62
N PHE A 179 -23.57 9.80 -26.31
CA PHE A 179 -24.21 9.98 -27.61
C PHE A 179 -25.75 9.92 -27.56
N ASP A 180 -26.37 9.65 -26.40
CA ASP A 180 -27.83 9.60 -26.28
C ASP A 180 -28.40 11.03 -26.32
N PRO A 181 -29.02 11.48 -27.43
CA PRO A 181 -29.34 12.88 -27.64
C PRO A 181 -30.74 13.26 -27.11
N ALA A 182 -31.15 12.84 -25.92
CA ALA A 182 -32.44 13.24 -25.34
C ALA A 182 -32.35 13.24 -23.80
N GLU A 183 -32.19 14.38 -23.12
CA GLU A 183 -33.37 15.11 -22.60
C GLU A 183 -33.18 16.65 -22.49
N ASP A 184 -32.03 17.22 -22.85
CA ASP A 184 -31.73 18.62 -22.48
C ASP A 184 -32.28 19.67 -23.47
N TRP A 185 -32.49 19.32 -24.75
CA TRP A 185 -32.94 20.28 -25.78
C TRP A 185 -34.47 20.31 -26.01
N LEU A 186 -35.23 19.35 -25.46
CA LEU A 186 -36.70 19.31 -25.61
C LEU A 186 -37.45 20.05 -24.49
N ARG A 187 -36.81 20.38 -23.36
CA ARG A 187 -37.45 21.15 -22.26
C ARG A 187 -37.44 22.67 -22.46
N THR A 188 -36.51 23.19 -23.26
CA THR A 188 -36.37 24.64 -23.47
C THR A 188 -37.24 25.19 -24.60
N ALA A 189 -37.95 24.35 -25.35
CA ALA A 189 -38.76 24.77 -26.50
C ALA A 189 -40.27 24.94 -26.25
N GLU A 190 -40.83 24.52 -25.09
CA GLU A 190 -42.28 24.60 -24.82
C GLU A 190 -42.73 25.83 -24.02
N GLY A 191 -41.94 26.92 -24.03
CA GLY A 191 -42.20 28.14 -23.25
C GLY A 191 -42.28 29.42 -24.09
N GLY A 192 -42.81 29.36 -25.31
CA GLY A 192 -43.10 30.57 -26.10
C GLY A 192 -44.39 31.24 -25.61
N PRO A 193 -44.39 32.53 -25.21
CA PRO A 193 -45.62 33.19 -24.76
C PRO A 193 -46.60 33.33 -25.94
N ALA A 194 -47.81 32.79 -25.76
CA ALA A 194 -48.94 33.11 -26.62
C ALA A 194 -49.26 34.61 -26.49
N THR A 195 -49.48 35.23 -27.64
CA THR A 195 -49.87 36.62 -27.90
C THR A 195 -50.94 37.19 -26.99
#